data_AF-A0A0Q6YE20-F1
#
_entry.id   AF-A0A0Q6YE20-F1
#
_cell.length_a   1.000
_cell.length_b   1.000
_cell.length_c   1.000
_cell.angle_alpha   90.00
_cell.angle_beta   90.00
_cell.angle_gamma   90.00
#
_symmetry.space_group_name_H-M   'P 1'
#
loop_
_entity.id
_entity.type
_entity.pdbx_description
1 polymer ?
#
loop_
_entity_poly.entity_id
_entity_poly.type
_entity_poly.pdbx_seq_one_letter_code
_entity_poly.pdbx_strand_id
1 'polypeptide(L)'
;MSPDRLSEAFEEIFRYEKALPTIRLAGIEALHRLMPAAQGYSGQSGVIGRFLLGLYNGQDYPFDMTELRRLDAALFDDCIAVLRLDHTTEREVHRYFENGDEIWEELRNRWV
;
A
#
# COMPACT_ATOMS: atom_id res chain seq x y z
N MET A 1 -25.35 -13.79 -21.35
CA MET A 1 -24.59 -14.27 -20.19
C MET A 1 -25.36 -15.45 -19.61
N SER A 2 -24.72 -16.59 -19.32
CA SER A 2 -25.47 -17.70 -18.69
C SER A 2 -25.86 -17.32 -17.26
N PRO A 3 -26.98 -17.83 -16.73
CA PRO A 3 -27.40 -17.62 -15.34
C PRO A 3 -26.29 -17.95 -14.33
N ASP A 4 -25.47 -18.96 -14.62
CA ASP A 4 -24.37 -19.41 -13.75
C ASP A 4 -23.28 -18.34 -13.60
N ARG A 5 -22.91 -17.63 -14.68
CA ARG A 5 -21.91 -16.55 -14.63
C ARG A 5 -22.37 -15.34 -13.81
N LEU A 6 -23.68 -15.08 -13.78
CA LEU A 6 -24.25 -14.03 -12.93
C LEU A 6 -24.09 -14.42 -11.44
N SER A 7 -24.41 -15.66 -11.09
CA SER A 7 -24.27 -16.17 -9.72
C SER A 7 -22.82 -16.13 -9.24
N GLU A 8 -21.89 -16.60 -10.06
CA GLU A 8 -20.44 -16.60 -9.76
C GLU A 8 -19.92 -15.18 -9.51
N ALA A 9 -20.32 -14.21 -10.34
CA ALA A 9 -19.92 -12.82 -10.17
C ALA A 9 -20.47 -12.21 -8.87
N PHE A 10 -21.72 -12.49 -8.51
CA PHE A 10 -22.30 -12.04 -7.24
C PHE A 10 -21.59 -12.66 -6.03
N GLU A 11 -21.23 -13.95 -6.09
CA GLU A 11 -20.47 -14.62 -5.04
C GLU A 11 -19.07 -14.05 -4.88
N GLU A 12 -18.41 -13.66 -5.97
CA GLU A 12 -17.10 -12.99 -5.93
C GLU A 12 -17.20 -11.61 -5.27
N ILE A 13 -18.17 -10.80 -5.67
CA ILE A 13 -18.43 -9.48 -5.05
C ILE A 13 -18.70 -9.64 -3.56
N PHE A 14 -19.60 -10.55 -3.17
CA PHE A 14 -19.94 -10.76 -1.76
C PHE A 14 -18.73 -11.24 -0.93
N ARG A 15 -17.89 -12.12 -1.50
CA ARG A 15 -16.64 -12.55 -0.86
C ARG A 15 -15.69 -11.38 -0.65
N TYR A 16 -15.53 -10.52 -1.65
CA TYR A 16 -14.68 -9.34 -1.55
C TYR A 16 -15.20 -8.36 -0.50
N GLU A 17 -16.49 -8.03 -0.52
CA GLU A 17 -17.12 -7.15 0.48
C GLU A 17 -16.93 -7.67 1.90
N LYS A 18 -17.13 -8.99 2.11
CA LYS A 18 -16.89 -9.62 3.41
C LYS A 18 -15.44 -9.54 3.87
N ALA A 19 -14.48 -9.50 2.94
CA ALA A 19 -13.05 -9.41 3.23
C ALA A 19 -12.58 -7.97 3.50
N LEU A 20 -13.34 -6.93 3.10
CA LEU A 20 -12.93 -5.53 3.22
C LEU A 20 -12.48 -5.12 4.62
N PRO A 21 -13.18 -5.47 5.72
CA PRO A 21 -12.72 -5.10 7.06
C PRO A 21 -11.36 -5.70 7.42
N THR A 22 -11.09 -6.93 6.99
CA THR A 22 -9.82 -7.62 7.22
C THR A 22 -8.71 -7.01 6.36
N ILE A 23 -8.98 -6.73 5.08
CA ILE A 23 -8.04 -6.03 4.19
C ILE A 23 -7.66 -4.68 4.78
N ARG A 24 -8.65 -3.93 5.26
CA ARG A 24 -8.45 -2.61 5.85
C ARG A 24 -7.56 -2.68 7.08
N LEU A 25 -7.89 -3.54 8.04
CA LEU A 25 -7.11 -3.69 9.27
C LEU A 25 -5.67 -4.09 8.96
N ALA A 26 -5.47 -5.13 8.15
CA ALA A 26 -4.15 -5.64 7.81
C ALA A 26 -3.29 -4.58 7.09
N GLY A 27 -3.88 -3.83 6.16
CA GLY A 27 -3.15 -2.80 5.43
C GLY A 27 -2.81 -1.58 6.28
N ILE A 28 -3.69 -1.15 7.19
CA ILE A 28 -3.38 -0.06 8.13
C ILE A 28 -2.23 -0.49 9.06
N GLU A 29 -2.30 -1.67 9.65
CA GLU A 29 -1.23 -2.18 10.50
C GLU A 29 0.11 -2.30 9.75
N ALA A 30 0.09 -2.79 8.50
CA ALA A 30 1.27 -2.85 7.64
C ALA A 30 1.81 -1.45 7.31
N LEU A 31 0.94 -0.49 6.99
CA LEU A 31 1.33 0.89 6.71
C LEU A 31 2.04 1.53 7.91
N HIS A 32 1.54 1.28 9.13
CA HIS A 32 2.18 1.73 10.37
C HIS A 32 3.54 1.06 10.63
N ARG A 33 3.75 -0.19 10.20
CA ARG A 33 5.07 -0.87 10.27
C ARG A 33 6.05 -0.38 9.21
N LEU A 34 5.57 -0.11 7.99
CA LEU A 34 6.41 0.38 6.89
C LEU A 34 6.91 1.80 7.14
N MET A 35 6.12 2.66 7.78
CA MET A 35 6.49 4.06 7.98
C MET A 35 7.86 4.25 8.68
N PRO A 36 8.10 3.69 9.88
CA PRO A 36 9.42 3.81 10.50
C PRO A 36 10.54 3.14 9.68
N ALA A 37 10.23 2.09 8.92
CA ALA A 37 11.21 1.46 8.01
C ALA A 37 11.59 2.39 6.85
N ALA A 38 10.62 3.13 6.29
CA ALA A 38 10.80 4.12 5.23
C ALA A 38 11.60 5.35 5.69
N GLN A 39 11.45 5.74 6.96
CA GLN A 39 12.22 6.81 7.61
C GLN A 39 13.61 6.37 8.08
N GLY A 40 13.95 5.09 7.95
CA GLY A 40 15.28 4.57 8.27
C GLY A 40 16.36 4.95 7.25
N TYR A 41 17.55 4.34 7.40
CA TYR A 41 18.75 4.65 6.60
C TYR A 41 19.29 3.43 5.83
N SER A 42 18.49 2.38 5.67
CA SER A 42 18.90 1.16 4.97
C SER A 42 18.63 1.26 3.46
N GLY A 43 19.23 0.37 2.68
CA GLY A 43 18.87 0.21 1.27
C GLY A 43 17.39 -0.13 1.06
N GLN A 44 16.76 -0.83 2.02
CA GLN A 44 15.34 -1.17 2.01
C GLN A 44 14.46 0.06 2.35
N SER A 45 14.95 0.96 3.19
CA SER A 45 14.26 2.20 3.58
C SER A 45 13.92 3.05 2.36
N GLY A 46 14.88 3.20 1.44
CA GLY A 46 14.64 3.91 0.18
C GLY A 46 13.63 3.22 -0.74
N VAL A 47 13.62 1.88 -0.78
CA VAL A 47 12.63 1.13 -1.58
C VAL A 47 11.23 1.38 -1.02
N ILE A 48 11.04 1.27 0.29
CA ILE A 48 9.74 1.48 0.94
C ILE A 48 9.29 2.93 0.81
N GLY A 49 10.19 3.91 1.01
CA GLY A 49 9.87 5.32 0.85
C GLY A 49 9.38 5.65 -0.55
N ARG A 50 10.10 5.21 -1.60
CA ARG A 50 9.66 5.41 -2.99
C ARG A 50 8.37 4.67 -3.33
N PHE A 51 8.15 3.48 -2.76
CA PHE A 51 6.90 2.75 -2.90
C PHE A 51 5.71 3.54 -2.34
N LEU A 52 5.83 4.08 -1.11
CA LEU A 52 4.77 4.88 -0.47
C LEU A 52 4.52 6.21 -1.21
N LEU A 53 5.57 6.84 -1.76
CA LEU A 53 5.42 8.01 -2.63
C LEU A 53 4.71 7.67 -3.94
N GLY A 54 5.03 6.53 -4.55
CA GLY A 54 4.36 6.06 -5.76
C GLY A 54 2.89 5.71 -5.57
N LEU A 55 2.50 5.18 -4.40
CA LEU A 55 1.09 5.02 -4.05
C LEU A 55 0.37 6.36 -3.88
N TYR A 56 1.05 7.34 -3.28
CA TYR A 56 0.48 8.69 -3.11
C TYR A 56 0.26 9.41 -4.44
N ASN A 57 1.24 9.36 -5.34
CA ASN A 57 1.13 9.92 -6.67
C ASN A 57 2.13 9.26 -7.64
N GLY A 58 1.67 8.25 -8.37
CA GLY A 58 2.52 7.51 -9.31
C GLY A 58 2.93 8.28 -10.57
N GLN A 59 2.30 9.43 -10.86
CA GLN A 59 2.72 10.29 -11.98
C GLN A 59 3.96 11.11 -11.60
N ASP A 60 3.95 11.71 -10.40
CA ASP A 60 5.08 12.51 -9.90
C ASP A 60 6.19 11.65 -9.32
N TYR A 61 5.85 10.46 -8.80
CA TYR A 61 6.78 9.55 -8.13
C TYR A 61 6.68 8.13 -8.72
N PRO A 62 7.09 7.90 -9.98
CA PRO A 62 7.04 6.57 -10.57
C PRO A 62 7.91 5.59 -9.77
N PHE A 63 7.38 4.38 -9.53
CA PHE A 63 8.06 3.34 -8.78
C PHE A 63 8.33 2.09 -9.65
N ASP A 64 9.59 1.64 -9.68
CA ASP A 64 9.98 0.40 -10.35
C ASP A 64 9.62 -0.80 -9.47
N MET A 65 8.64 -1.61 -9.90
CA MET A 65 8.20 -2.81 -9.17
C MET A 65 9.31 -3.84 -8.94
N THR A 66 10.39 -3.83 -9.73
CA THR A 66 11.51 -4.76 -9.53
C THR A 66 12.31 -4.47 -8.26
N GLU A 67 12.23 -3.25 -7.73
CA GLU A 67 12.87 -2.85 -6.46
C GLU A 67 12.30 -3.64 -5.27
N LEU A 68 11.05 -4.09 -5.34
CA LEU A 68 10.43 -4.91 -4.28
C LEU A 68 11.19 -6.22 -4.00
N ARG A 69 11.97 -6.73 -4.97
CA ARG A 69 12.79 -7.95 -4.81
C ARG A 69 13.93 -7.77 -3.81
N ARG A 70 14.24 -6.53 -3.42
CA ARG A 70 15.32 -6.18 -2.50
C ARG A 70 14.87 -6.13 -1.05
N LEU A 71 13.57 -6.32 -0.80
CA LEU A 71 12.99 -6.31 0.53
C LEU A 71 13.10 -7.68 1.19
N ASP A 72 13.32 -7.69 2.50
CA ASP A 72 13.07 -8.84 3.34
C ASP A 72 11.60 -9.26 3.24
N ALA A 73 11.33 -10.56 3.37
CA ALA A 73 9.99 -11.12 3.13
C ALA A 73 8.88 -10.41 3.91
N ALA A 74 9.13 -10.04 5.17
CA ALA A 74 8.16 -9.34 6.00
C ALA A 74 7.82 -7.93 5.46
N LEU A 75 8.81 -7.19 4.96
CA LEU A 75 8.61 -5.85 4.39
C LEU A 75 7.92 -5.93 3.03
N PHE A 76 8.23 -6.96 2.24
CA PHE A 76 7.50 -7.26 1.01
C PHE A 76 6.02 -7.54 1.30
N ASP A 77 5.72 -8.43 2.25
CA ASP A 77 4.35 -8.77 2.62
C ASP A 77 3.57 -7.54 3.13
N ASP A 78 4.23 -6.68 3.91
CA ASP A 78 3.66 -5.41 4.34
C ASP A 78 3.36 -4.47 3.15
N CYS A 79 4.25 -4.37 2.16
CA CYS A 79 3.97 -3.62 0.92
C CYS A 79 2.73 -4.16 0.18
N ILE A 80 2.57 -5.49 0.10
CA ILE A 80 1.39 -6.10 -0.53
C ILE A 80 0.12 -5.83 0.27
N ALA A 81 0.18 -5.86 1.60
CA ALA A 81 -0.96 -5.52 2.46
C ALA A 81 -1.39 -4.05 2.28
N VAL A 82 -0.43 -3.12 2.19
CA VAL A 82 -0.73 -1.70 1.90
C VAL A 82 -1.28 -1.53 0.49
N LEU A 83 -0.75 -2.21 -0.52
CA LEU A 83 -1.28 -2.15 -1.88
C LEU A 83 -2.72 -2.66 -1.96
N ARG A 84 -3.06 -3.71 -1.21
CA ARG A 84 -4.45 -4.21 -1.10
C ARG A 84 -5.38 -3.21 -0.42
N LEU A 85 -4.89 -2.50 0.59
CA LEU A 85 -5.63 -1.39 1.21
C LEU A 85 -5.86 -0.26 0.21
N ASP A 86 -4.83 0.20 -0.48
CA ASP A 86 -4.94 1.33 -1.41
C ASP A 86 -5.84 1.00 -2.61
N HIS A 87 -5.85 -0.26 -3.05
CA HIS A 87 -6.77 -0.77 -4.07
C HIS A 87 -8.26 -0.65 -3.67
N THR A 88 -8.61 -0.52 -2.38
CA THR A 88 -9.99 -0.26 -1.99
C THR A 88 -10.44 1.17 -2.33
N THR A 89 -9.50 2.09 -2.60
CA THR A 89 -9.72 3.50 -2.94
C THR A 89 -10.49 4.31 -1.88
N GLU A 90 -10.55 3.80 -0.63
CA GLU A 90 -11.33 4.43 0.44
C GLU A 90 -10.73 5.76 0.92
N ARG A 91 -9.39 5.83 0.93
CA ARG A 91 -8.65 6.96 1.51
C ARG A 91 -7.21 6.95 1.01
N GLU A 92 -6.68 8.12 0.67
CA GLU A 92 -5.28 8.29 0.26
C GLU A 92 -4.32 7.84 1.38
N VAL A 93 -3.22 7.17 1.01
CA VAL A 93 -2.27 6.54 1.96
C VAL A 93 -1.75 7.47 3.06
N HIS A 94 -1.44 8.73 2.74
CA HIS A 94 -0.92 9.69 3.72
C HIS A 94 -1.96 10.07 4.78
N ARG A 95 -3.25 10.01 4.45
CA ARG A 95 -4.33 10.40 5.37
C ARG A 95 -4.53 9.40 6.50
N TYR A 96 -3.96 8.20 6.46
CA TYR A 96 -3.98 7.28 7.60
C TYR A 96 -3.13 7.75 8.79
N PHE A 97 -2.34 8.82 8.60
CA PHE A 97 -1.56 9.47 9.66
C PHE A 97 -2.11 10.87 9.96
N GLU A 98 -2.02 11.30 11.22
CA GLU A 98 -2.46 12.63 11.65
C GLU A 98 -1.67 13.75 10.95
N ASN A 99 -0.34 13.60 10.86
CA ASN A 99 0.57 14.54 10.19
C ASN A 99 1.03 14.02 8.82
N GLY A 100 0.12 13.38 8.07
CA GLY A 100 0.44 12.69 6.82
C GLY A 100 1.15 13.56 5.77
N ASP A 101 0.73 14.82 5.63
CA ASP A 101 1.32 15.75 4.66
C ASP A 101 2.80 16.05 4.99
N GLU A 102 3.13 16.23 6.26
CA GLU A 102 4.51 16.47 6.73
C GLU A 102 5.38 15.22 6.58
N ILE A 103 4.83 14.04 6.91
CA ILE A 103 5.51 12.76 6.76
C ILE A 103 5.84 12.49 5.29
N TRP A 104 4.90 12.72 4.38
CA TRP A 104 5.15 12.53 2.95
C TRP A 104 6.16 13.54 2.40
N GLU A 105 6.11 14.79 2.87
CA GLU A 105 7.13 15.79 2.53
C GLU A 105 8.53 15.36 2.98
N GLU A 106 8.65 14.77 4.18
CA GLU A 106 9.91 14.20 4.65
C GLU A 106 10.40 13.07 3.73
N LEU A 107 9.51 12.15 3.34
CA LEU A 107 9.87 11.06 2.42
C LEU A 107 10.33 11.59 1.05
N ARG A 108 9.66 12.63 0.53
CA ARG A 108 10.06 13.30 -0.72
C ARG A 108 11.49 13.81 -0.61
N ASN A 109 11.78 14.63 0.40
CA ASN A 109 13.10 15.23 0.60
C ASN A 109 14.22 14.20 0.79
N ARG A 110 13.89 12.97 1.22
CA ARG A 110 14.87 11.89 1.43
C ARG A 110 15.14 11.06 0.19
N TRP A 111 14.12 10.82 -0.64
CA TRP A 111 14.16 9.73 -1.63
C TRP A 111 13.92 10.16 -3.09
N VAL A 112 13.62 11.44 -3.33
CA VAL A 112 13.39 12.06 -4.63
C VAL A 112 14.21 13.34 -4.72
#